data_AF-A0A935RX48-F1
#
_entry.id   AF-A0A935RX48-F1
#
_cell.length_a   1.000
_cell.length_b   1.000
_cell.length_c   1.000
_cell.angle_alpha   90.00
_cell.angle_beta   90.00
_cell.angle_gamma   90.00
#
_symmetry.space_group_name_H-M   'P 1'
#
loop_
_entity.id
_entity.type
_entity.pdbx_description
1 polymer ?
#
loop_
_entity_poly.entity_id
_entity_poly.type
_entity_poly.pdbx_seq_one_letter_code
_entity_poly.pdbx_strand_id
1 'polypeptide(L)'
;MIIEKAFTENKSLPFKKVGDLLYHEGPLLSLFVDDHSNMILYKWVDIDVNSHHWLITSISSKELLHFFKRELSLLEYYNKCEEKVIAEVGENLEVKKIKAIKDLPKEYLPGEKSFLQLMSIHFSQWLCNQFSQMAWPLLMLIKFHYSIPLVLLSPINQIRKE
;
A
#
# COMPACT_ATOMS: atom_id res chain seq x y z
N MET A 1 0.51 18.67 2.82
CA MET A 1 0.70 17.22 2.56
C MET A 1 -0.46 16.46 3.18
N ILE A 2 -1.12 15.58 2.43
CA ILE A 2 -2.31 14.84 2.91
C ILE A 2 -1.92 13.96 4.10
N ILE A 3 -0.74 13.34 4.03
CA ILE A 3 -0.24 12.42 5.05
C ILE A 3 0.07 13.18 6.35
N GLU A 4 0.84 14.27 6.28
CA GLU A 4 1.18 15.07 7.47
C GLU A 4 -0.07 15.62 8.18
N LYS A 5 -1.05 16.11 7.42
CA LYS A 5 -2.29 16.65 7.99
C LYS A 5 -3.07 15.56 8.73
N ALA A 6 -3.21 14.38 8.11
CA ALA A 6 -3.97 13.26 8.67
C ALA A 6 -3.44 12.83 10.04
N PHE A 7 -2.12 12.88 10.24
CA PHE A 7 -1.49 12.54 11.51
C PHE A 7 -1.41 13.68 12.53
N THR A 8 -1.43 14.94 12.09
CA THR A 8 -1.47 16.07 13.02
C THR A 8 -2.83 16.12 13.74
N GLU A 9 -3.89 15.66 13.07
CA GLU A 9 -5.26 15.65 13.57
C GLU A 9 -5.61 14.38 14.37
N ASN A 10 -4.86 13.29 14.20
CA ASN A 10 -5.12 12.00 14.85
C ASN A 10 -3.88 11.43 15.56
N LYS A 11 -4.03 11.03 16.82
CA LYS A 11 -2.98 10.32 17.59
C LYS A 11 -2.84 8.84 17.20
N SER A 12 -3.68 8.34 16.30
CA SER A 12 -3.69 6.97 15.78
C SER A 12 -3.53 6.95 14.25
N LEU A 13 -3.23 5.78 13.68
CA LEU A 13 -3.16 5.59 12.23
C LEU A 13 -4.55 5.89 11.60
N PRO A 14 -4.71 6.98 10.84
CA PRO A 14 -6.03 7.46 10.42
C PRO A 14 -6.59 6.73 9.19
N PHE A 15 -5.93 5.66 8.74
CA PHE A 15 -6.25 5.02 7.47
C PHE A 15 -6.75 3.58 7.66
N LYS A 16 -7.66 3.16 6.79
CA LYS A 16 -8.21 1.81 6.78
C LYS A 16 -7.31 0.88 5.98
N LYS A 17 -6.86 -0.21 6.61
CA LYS A 17 -6.04 -1.22 5.93
C LYS A 17 -6.85 -1.91 4.82
N VAL A 18 -6.27 -1.96 3.62
CA VAL A 18 -6.79 -2.73 2.48
C VAL A 18 -6.19 -4.13 2.47
N GLY A 19 -4.87 -4.24 2.66
CA GLY A 19 -4.19 -5.52 2.68
C GLY A 19 -2.66 -5.41 2.62
N ASP A 20 -2.00 -6.56 2.71
CA ASP A 20 -0.55 -6.65 2.66
C ASP A 20 -0.07 -6.96 1.24
N LEU A 21 0.82 -6.11 0.74
CA LEU A 21 1.49 -6.24 -0.55
C LEU A 21 2.78 -7.06 -0.45
N LEU A 22 3.46 -6.99 0.71
CA LEU A 22 4.62 -7.81 1.03
C LEU A 22 4.50 -8.30 2.47
N TYR A 23 4.65 -9.61 2.67
CA TYR A 23 4.54 -10.26 3.97
C TYR A 23 5.70 -11.23 4.17
N HIS A 24 6.41 -11.10 5.30
CA HIS A 24 7.43 -12.03 5.75
C HIS A 24 7.55 -11.94 7.27
N GLU A 25 7.02 -12.95 7.99
CA GLU A 25 6.94 -12.95 9.46
C GLU A 25 6.27 -11.68 10.05
N GLY A 26 5.44 -11.02 9.24
CA GLY A 26 4.86 -9.72 9.50
C GLY A 26 4.64 -8.91 8.20
N PRO A 27 3.78 -7.87 8.22
CA PRO A 27 3.56 -7.01 7.07
C PRO A 27 4.76 -6.09 6.84
N LEU A 28 5.47 -6.26 5.73
CA LEU A 28 6.59 -5.40 5.34
C LEU A 28 6.14 -4.24 4.45
N LEU A 29 5.08 -4.44 3.67
CA LEU A 29 4.45 -3.40 2.89
C LEU A 29 2.94 -3.64 2.86
N SER A 30 2.18 -2.62 3.25
CA SER A 30 0.73 -2.68 3.30
C SER A 30 0.12 -1.51 2.55
N LEU A 31 -1.04 -1.75 1.93
CA LEU A 31 -1.88 -0.72 1.35
C LEU A 31 -2.98 -0.32 2.32
N PHE A 32 -3.18 0.98 2.44
CA PHE A 32 -4.23 1.62 3.19
C PHE A 32 -5.01 2.59 2.30
N VAL A 33 -6.20 2.98 2.75
CA VAL A 33 -6.99 4.06 2.15
C VAL A 33 -7.47 5.03 3.23
N ASP A 34 -7.52 6.31 2.88
CA ASP A 34 -8.22 7.31 3.69
C ASP A 34 -9.73 7.36 3.36
N ASP A 35 -10.46 8.21 4.07
CA ASP A 35 -11.90 8.41 3.87
C ASP A 35 -12.26 9.02 2.50
N HIS A 36 -11.27 9.58 1.80
CA HIS A 36 -11.39 10.13 0.45
C HIS A 36 -10.95 9.14 -0.63
N SER A 37 -10.67 7.88 -0.28
CA SER A 37 -10.17 6.83 -1.19
C SER A 37 -8.78 7.12 -1.77
N ASN A 38 -7.99 8.01 -1.17
CA ASN A 38 -6.57 8.14 -1.49
C ASN A 38 -5.84 6.91 -0.96
N MET A 39 -5.00 6.32 -1.81
CA MET A 39 -4.23 5.14 -1.48
C MET A 39 -2.88 5.50 -0.86
N ILE A 40 -2.54 4.79 0.20
CA ILE A 40 -1.37 5.08 1.03
C ILE A 40 -0.61 3.79 1.27
N LEU A 41 0.70 3.81 1.01
CA LEU A 41 1.60 2.71 1.31
C LEU A 41 2.25 2.91 2.67
N TYR A 42 2.28 1.82 3.44
CA TYR A 42 3.01 1.70 4.68
C TYR A 42 4.09 0.65 4.50
N LYS A 43 5.35 1.07 4.47
CA LYS A 43 6.50 0.18 4.41
C LYS A 43 7.19 0.15 5.75
N TRP A 44 7.36 -1.04 6.32
CA TRP A 44 8.25 -1.22 7.46
C TRP A 44 9.69 -1.07 6.97
N VAL A 45 10.49 -0.23 7.65
CA VAL A 45 11.88 0.04 7.24
C VAL A 45 12.90 -0.38 8.28
N ASP A 46 12.60 -0.24 9.57
CA ASP A 46 13.54 -0.54 10.64
C ASP A 46 12.85 -0.66 12.00
N ILE A 47 13.58 -1.21 12.97
CA ILE A 47 13.24 -1.24 14.40
C ILE A 47 14.37 -0.62 15.21
N ASP A 48 14.03 0.37 16.03
CA ASP A 48 14.89 0.86 17.11
C ASP A 48 14.42 0.23 18.44
N VAL A 49 15.22 0.36 19.50
CA VAL A 49 15.05 -0.30 20.81
C VAL A 49 13.63 -0.17 21.38
N ASN A 50 12.89 0.91 21.06
CA ASN A 50 11.54 1.16 21.58
C ASN A 50 10.51 1.61 20.53
N SER A 51 10.82 1.52 19.24
CA SER A 51 9.92 2.01 18.18
C SER A 51 10.16 1.37 16.82
N HIS A 52 9.08 1.26 16.06
CA HIS A 52 9.07 0.82 14.67
C HIS A 52 9.06 2.04 13.75
N HIS A 53 9.92 2.03 12.74
CA HIS A 53 9.92 3.04 11.70
C HIS A 53 9.11 2.58 10.50
N TRP A 54 8.12 3.40 10.13
CA TRP A 54 7.27 3.20 8.97
C TRP A 54 7.50 4.30 7.97
N LEU A 55 7.88 3.93 6.75
CA LEU A 55 7.87 4.81 5.60
C LEU A 55 6.47 4.85 5.01
N ILE A 56 5.91 6.05 4.91
CA ILE A 56 4.55 6.29 4.46
C ILE A 56 4.58 7.19 3.24
N THR A 57 3.93 6.74 2.17
CA THR A 57 3.87 7.45 0.89
C THR A 57 2.48 7.34 0.26
N SER A 58 2.09 8.32 -0.54
CA SER A 58 0.88 8.25 -1.36
C SER A 58 1.16 7.50 -2.66
N ILE A 59 0.20 6.70 -3.12
CA ILE A 59 0.34 5.95 -4.37
C ILE A 59 -0.90 6.11 -5.24
N SER A 60 -0.71 6.26 -6.55
CA SER A 60 -1.82 6.26 -7.50
C SER A 60 -2.21 4.86 -7.95
N SER A 61 -3.44 4.71 -8.44
CA SER A 61 -3.92 3.44 -9.02
C SER A 61 -3.06 2.99 -10.20
N LYS A 62 -2.56 3.96 -10.99
CA LYS A 62 -1.68 3.72 -12.13
C LYS A 62 -0.33 3.17 -11.69
N GLU A 63 0.31 3.73 -10.68
CA GLU A 63 1.57 3.22 -10.14
C GLU A 63 1.39 1.83 -9.54
N LEU A 64 0.32 1.64 -8.77
CA LEU A 64 -0.03 0.34 -8.20
C LEU A 64 -0.22 -0.73 -9.29
N LEU A 65 -0.84 -0.36 -10.41
CA LEU A 65 -0.95 -1.24 -11.57
C LEU A 65 0.41 -1.58 -12.19
N HIS A 66 1.28 -0.58 -12.38
CA HIS A 66 2.62 -0.81 -12.92
C HIS A 66 3.46 -1.72 -12.00
N PHE A 67 3.27 -1.62 -10.68
CA PHE A 67 3.88 -2.56 -9.75
C PHE A 67 3.46 -4.02 -10.03
N PHE A 68 2.16 -4.30 -10.22
CA PHE A 68 1.69 -5.66 -10.48
C PHE A 68 2.11 -6.20 -11.84
N LYS A 69 2.31 -5.31 -12.81
CA LYS A 69 2.89 -5.68 -14.10
C LYS A 69 4.41 -5.83 -14.06
N ARG A 70 5.05 -5.54 -12.92
CA ARG A 70 6.51 -5.46 -12.77
C ARG A 70 7.16 -4.44 -13.72
N GLU A 71 6.41 -3.40 -14.07
CA GLU A 71 6.86 -2.26 -14.91
C GLU A 71 7.40 -1.10 -14.07
N LEU A 72 7.19 -1.14 -12.75
CA LEU A 72 7.69 -0.18 -11.78
C LEU A 72 8.28 -0.94 -10.59
N SER A 73 9.54 -0.70 -10.27
CA SER A 73 10.17 -1.21 -9.04
C SER A 73 9.91 -0.29 -7.85
N LEU A 74 10.03 -0.82 -6.62
CA LEU A 74 9.84 -0.02 -5.41
C LEU A 74 10.90 1.10 -5.32
N LEU A 75 12.12 0.82 -5.79
CA LEU A 75 13.21 1.81 -5.82
C LEU A 75 12.86 2.98 -6.75
N GLU A 76 12.42 2.68 -7.98
CA GLU A 76 12.03 3.71 -8.94
C GLU A 76 10.85 4.54 -8.44
N TYR A 77 9.86 3.91 -7.82
CA TYR A 77 8.73 4.60 -7.21
C TYR A 77 9.19 5.54 -6.10
N TYR A 78 9.98 5.06 -5.13
CA TYR A 78 10.46 5.91 -4.04
C TYR A 78 11.34 7.06 -4.55
N ASN A 79 12.11 6.86 -5.62
CA ASN A 79 12.89 7.97 -6.20
C ASN A 79 12.02 9.04 -6.85
N LYS A 80 10.84 8.69 -7.38
CA LYS A 80 9.90 9.63 -8.02
C LYS A 80 8.87 10.23 -7.06
N CYS A 81 8.59 9.53 -5.97
CA CYS A 81 7.59 9.93 -4.98
C CYS A 81 8.03 11.23 -4.28
N GLU A 82 7.23 12.28 -4.40
CA GLU A 82 7.53 13.59 -3.80
C GLU A 82 7.18 13.62 -2.31
N GLU A 83 6.09 12.98 -1.92
CA GLU A 83 5.57 12.96 -0.56
C GLU A 83 6.00 11.68 0.18
N LYS A 84 7.01 11.80 1.04
CA LYS A 84 7.47 10.72 1.91
C LYS A 84 7.52 11.17 3.35
N VAL A 85 7.07 10.30 4.22
CA VAL A 85 7.02 10.54 5.66
C VAL A 85 7.58 9.33 6.38
N ILE A 86 8.42 9.55 7.38
CA ILE A 86 8.77 8.52 8.37
C ILE A 86 7.90 8.77 9.60
N ALA A 87 7.14 7.75 9.98
CA ALA A 87 6.44 7.70 11.25
C ALA A 87 7.17 6.75 12.20
N GLU A 88 7.45 7.24 13.40
CA GLU A 88 7.94 6.45 14.53
C GLU A 88 6.72 5.99 15.34
N VAL A 89 6.53 4.68 15.42
CA VAL A 89 5.37 4.05 16.07
C VAL A 89 5.86 3.22 17.25
N GLY A 90 5.30 3.47 18.43
CA GLY A 90 5.62 2.68 19.63
C GLY A 90 4.99 1.29 19.63
N GLU A 91 5.32 0.51 20.66
CA GLU A 91 4.81 -0.86 20.84
C GLU A 91 3.28 -0.92 20.96
N ASN A 92 2.64 0.11 21.51
CA ASN A 92 1.17 0.18 21.64
C ASN A 92 0.51 0.83 20.41
N LEU A 93 1.20 0.87 19.27
CA LEU A 93 0.75 1.46 18.00
C LEU A 93 0.52 2.98 18.07
N GLU A 94 1.02 3.65 19.10
CA GLU A 94 0.96 5.10 19.22
C GLU A 94 1.99 5.75 18.30
N VAL A 95 1.56 6.78 17.56
CA VAL A 95 2.47 7.54 16.71
C VAL A 95 3.24 8.52 17.58
N LYS A 96 4.54 8.27 17.77
CA LYS A 96 5.43 9.08 18.62
C LYS A 96 5.94 10.30 17.89
N LYS A 97 6.33 10.15 16.62
CA LYS A 97 6.95 11.21 15.83
C LYS A 97 6.70 11.00 14.35
N ILE A 98 6.65 12.11 13.62
CA ILE A 98 6.45 12.13 12.18
C ILE A 98 7.39 13.14 11.57
N LYS A 99 8.01 12.76 10.45
CA LYS A 99 8.94 13.61 9.74
C LYS A 99 8.78 13.44 8.24
N ALA A 100 8.42 14.50 7.52
CA ALA A 100 8.61 14.54 6.09
C ALA A 100 10.09 14.44 5.73
N ILE A 101 10.39 13.61 4.74
CA ILE A 101 11.73 13.40 4.22
C ILE A 101 11.72 13.61 2.71
N LYS A 102 12.70 14.35 2.21
CA LYS A 102 12.87 14.54 0.76
C LYS A 102 13.61 13.35 0.16
N ASP A 103 14.73 13.02 0.78
CA ASP A 103 15.61 11.93 0.39
C ASP A 103 15.56 10.83 1.43
N LEU A 104 15.36 9.59 0.96
CA LEU A 104 15.37 8.41 1.82
C LEU A 104 16.82 8.06 2.22
N PRO A 105 17.07 7.76 3.51
CA PRO A 105 18.32 7.13 3.91
C PRO A 105 18.62 5.91 3.04
N LYS A 106 19.88 5.72 2.68
CA LYS A 106 20.29 4.63 1.77
C LYS A 106 19.88 3.26 2.29
N GLU A 107 19.95 3.05 3.61
CA GLU A 107 19.52 1.82 4.28
C GLU A 107 18.01 1.53 4.16
N TYR A 108 17.18 2.55 3.92
CA TYR A 108 15.73 2.38 3.75
C TYR A 108 15.34 2.13 2.28
N LEU A 109 16.29 2.28 1.35
CA LEU A 109 16.04 2.04 -0.07
C LEU A 109 15.95 0.53 -0.34
N PRO A 110 14.92 0.09 -1.09
CA PRO A 110 14.83 -1.29 -1.54
C PRO A 110 15.90 -1.59 -2.61
N GLY A 111 16.14 -2.88 -2.86
CA GLY A 111 17.03 -3.29 -3.95
C GLY A 111 16.50 -2.93 -5.34
N GLU A 112 17.40 -2.86 -6.33
CA GLU A 112 17.08 -2.43 -7.70
C GLU A 112 15.99 -3.28 -8.38
N LYS A 113 15.85 -4.55 -7.99
CA LYS A 113 14.87 -5.49 -8.54
C LYS A 113 13.77 -5.85 -7.53
N SER A 114 13.45 -4.95 -6.62
CA SER A 114 12.33 -5.11 -5.69
C SER A 114 11.00 -4.83 -6.37
N PHE A 115 10.43 -5.87 -6.98
CA PHE A 115 9.07 -5.88 -7.52
C PHE A 115 8.10 -6.48 -6.51
N LEU A 116 6.85 -6.03 -6.52
CA LEU A 116 5.81 -6.64 -5.70
C LEU A 116 5.43 -8.01 -6.26
N GLN A 117 5.31 -8.97 -5.36
CA GLN A 117 4.71 -10.26 -5.65
C GLN A 117 3.32 -10.23 -5.02
N LEU A 118 2.25 -10.35 -5.82
CA LEU A 118 0.90 -10.41 -5.26
C LEU A 118 0.82 -11.69 -4.42
N MET A 119 0.74 -11.56 -3.09
CA MET A 119 0.70 -12.73 -2.19
C MET A 119 -0.69 -12.98 -1.60
N SER A 120 -1.66 -12.07 -1.78
CA SER A 120 -2.94 -12.09 -1.08
C SER A 120 -4.15 -12.19 -2.02
N ILE A 121 -4.95 -13.25 -1.87
CA ILE A 121 -6.23 -13.44 -2.56
C ILE A 121 -7.25 -12.35 -2.16
N HIS A 122 -7.26 -11.89 -0.90
CA HIS A 122 -8.14 -10.81 -0.47
C HIS A 122 -7.85 -9.48 -1.16
N PHE A 123 -6.58 -9.23 -1.48
CA PHE A 123 -6.17 -8.05 -2.20
C PHE A 123 -6.72 -8.03 -3.64
N SER A 124 -6.80 -9.21 -4.28
CA SER A 124 -7.31 -9.34 -5.65
C SER A 124 -8.76 -8.88 -5.80
N GLN A 125 -9.62 -9.13 -4.82
CA GLN A 125 -11.04 -8.77 -4.91
C GLN A 125 -11.26 -7.27 -4.73
N TRP A 126 -10.51 -6.63 -3.82
CA TRP A 126 -10.51 -5.18 -3.71
C TRP A 126 -10.00 -4.51 -4.99
N LEU A 127 -8.92 -5.04 -5.59
CA LEU A 127 -8.45 -4.56 -6.89
C LEU A 127 -9.52 -4.68 -7.97
N CYS A 128 -10.25 -5.79 -8.04
CA CYS A 128 -11.31 -5.95 -9.03
C CYS A 128 -12.40 -4.89 -8.89
N ASN A 129 -12.78 -4.54 -7.67
CA ASN A 129 -13.76 -3.49 -7.42
C ASN A 129 -13.23 -2.11 -7.84
N GLN A 130 -11.98 -1.77 -7.51
CA GLN A 130 -11.37 -0.47 -7.86
C GLN A 130 -11.07 -0.32 -9.36
N PHE A 131 -10.64 -1.40 -10.02
CA PHE A 131 -10.25 -1.41 -11.43
C PHE A 131 -11.34 -1.95 -12.36
N SER A 132 -12.54 -2.21 -11.86
CA SER A 132 -13.71 -2.66 -12.64
C SER A 132 -14.06 -1.73 -13.80
N GLN A 133 -13.68 -0.45 -13.72
CA GLN A 133 -13.83 0.54 -14.80
C GLN A 133 -12.64 0.62 -15.78
N MET A 134 -11.49 -0.02 -15.48
CA MET A 134 -10.21 0.14 -16.19
C MET A 134 -9.73 -1.10 -16.98
N ALA A 135 -10.66 -1.97 -17.39
CA ALA A 135 -10.52 -2.98 -18.44
C ALA A 135 -10.19 -4.44 -18.04
N TRP A 136 -10.89 -5.33 -18.74
CA TRP A 136 -10.80 -6.80 -18.79
C TRP A 136 -9.39 -7.43 -18.81
N PRO A 137 -8.34 -6.82 -19.42
CA PRO A 137 -7.00 -7.42 -19.47
C PRO A 137 -6.34 -7.57 -18.08
N LEU A 138 -6.69 -6.71 -17.14
CA LEU A 138 -6.18 -6.70 -15.76
C LEU A 138 -6.75 -7.87 -14.95
N LEU A 139 -8.06 -8.10 -15.08
CA LEU A 139 -8.74 -9.27 -14.52
C LEU A 139 -8.16 -10.57 -15.06
N MET A 140 -7.77 -10.59 -16.35
CA MET A 140 -7.12 -11.75 -16.96
C MET A 140 -5.70 -11.99 -16.44
N LEU A 141 -4.89 -10.94 -16.22
CA LEU A 141 -3.54 -11.09 -15.63
C LEU A 141 -3.60 -11.64 -14.19
N ILE A 142 -4.51 -11.10 -13.38
CA ILE A 142 -4.76 -11.60 -12.01
C ILE A 142 -5.25 -13.06 -12.06
N LYS A 143 -6.17 -13.39 -12.96
CA LYS A 143 -6.65 -14.77 -13.15
C LYS A 143 -5.55 -15.73 -13.59
N PHE A 144 -4.72 -15.33 -14.55
CA PHE A 144 -3.71 -16.21 -15.18
C PHE A 144 -2.55 -16.52 -14.23
N HIS A 145 -2.15 -15.57 -13.39
CA HIS A 145 -1.08 -15.79 -12.42
C HIS A 145 -1.53 -16.44 -11.10
N TYR A 146 -2.81 -16.32 -10.72
CA TYR A 146 -3.25 -16.70 -9.37
C TYR A 146 -4.38 -17.74 -9.29
N SER A 147 -4.82 -18.31 -10.42
CA SER A 147 -5.87 -19.36 -10.46
C SER A 147 -7.15 -18.99 -9.70
N ILE A 148 -7.49 -17.69 -9.66
CA ILE A 148 -8.67 -17.20 -8.94
C ILE A 148 -9.94 -17.55 -9.74
N PRO A 149 -10.95 -18.22 -9.14
CA PRO A 149 -12.23 -18.52 -9.81
C PRO A 149 -12.96 -17.25 -10.26
N LEU A 150 -13.52 -17.26 -11.47
CA LEU A 150 -14.22 -16.11 -12.08
C LEU A 150 -15.37 -15.55 -11.20
N VAL A 151 -15.98 -16.41 -10.39
CA VAL A 151 -17.09 -16.08 -9.48
C VAL A 151 -16.66 -15.08 -8.38
N LEU A 152 -15.39 -15.03 -8.02
CA LEU A 152 -14.86 -14.07 -7.04
C LEU A 152 -14.48 -12.72 -7.65
N LEU A 153 -14.51 -12.60 -8.99
CA LEU A 153 -14.11 -11.39 -9.72
C LEU A 153 -15.32 -10.59 -10.23
N SER A 154 -16.55 -11.08 -10.05
CA SER A 154 -17.75 -10.31 -10.39
C SER A 154 -17.93 -9.18 -9.38
N PRO A 155 -18.32 -7.97 -9.83
CA PRO A 155 -18.75 -6.92 -8.92
C PRO A 155 -19.92 -7.48 -8.11
N ILE A 156 -19.76 -7.58 -6.79
CA ILE A 156 -20.88 -7.90 -5.90
C ILE A 156 -21.79 -6.67 -5.91
N ASN A 157 -22.69 -6.60 -6.89
CA ASN A 157 -23.91 -5.83 -6.77
C ASN A 157 -24.78 -6.52 -5.73
N GLN A 158 -24.57 -6.22 -4.45
CA GLN A 158 -25.58 -6.33 -3.38
C GLN A 158 -25.00 -5.87 -2.03
N ILE A 159 -25.17 -4.57 -1.72
CA ILE A 159 -25.93 -4.15 -0.54
C ILE A 159 -26.74 -2.89 -0.94
N ARG A 160 -27.79 -3.13 -1.70
CA ARG A 160 -29.04 -2.36 -1.63
C ARG A 160 -30.15 -3.36 -1.84
N LYS A 161 -30.73 -3.83 -0.75
CA LYS A 161 -32.10 -4.31 -0.69
C LYS A 161 -32.72 -3.62 0.51
N GLU A 162 -33.68 -2.75 0.15
CA GLU A 162 -34.93 -2.40 0.84
C GLU A 162 -34.87 -2.05 2.34
#